data_AF-A0A936IW70-F1
#
_entry.id   AF-A0A936IW70-F1
#
_cell.length_a   1.000
_cell.length_b   1.000
_cell.length_c   1.000
_cell.angle_alpha   90.00
_cell.angle_beta   90.00
_cell.angle_gamma   90.00
#
_symmetry.space_group_name_H-M   'P 1'
#
loop_
_entity.id
_entity.type
_entity.pdbx_description
1 polymer ?
#
loop_
_entity_poly.entity_id
_entity_poly.type
_entity_poly.pdbx_seq_one_letter_code
_entity_poly.pdbx_strand_id
1 'polypeptide(L)'
;MPDYCTCGAELPADARFCHKCGKPQREEPTIFESPDPIPWSPRAIELPQVTAIPAGPGFHNPIALRAGLAAACLATVLNLVIQFGFVIWLVGAGFFAAYLFHRRSGQPLTVRGGARMGWITGILSFVITTVLFTVSIVGSQVKLSEMYQEQLRNMPVADDARMAEAVRMLETPGGQALFFFTSFLFLFAIVTVFCTAGGALGAKVLQKD
;
A
#
# COMPACT_ATOMS: atom_id res chain seq x y z
N MET A 1 -60.35 9.77 -64.73
CA MET A 1 -59.84 10.18 -66.07
C MET A 1 -58.32 10.16 -65.97
N PRO A 2 -57.56 9.69 -66.97
CA PRO A 2 -56.10 9.68 -66.87
C PRO A 2 -55.57 11.12 -66.83
N ASP A 3 -54.72 11.42 -65.85
CA ASP A 3 -54.11 12.74 -65.70
C ASP A 3 -52.90 12.85 -66.62
N TYR A 4 -52.77 13.98 -67.31
CA TYR A 4 -51.64 14.23 -68.21
C TYR A 4 -50.69 15.24 -67.60
N CYS A 5 -49.39 14.98 -67.69
CA CYS A 5 -48.38 15.97 -67.36
C CYS A 5 -48.40 17.09 -68.40
N THR A 6 -47.98 18.30 -68.02
CA THR A 6 -47.76 19.44 -68.94
C THR A 6 -46.78 19.17 -70.10
N CYS A 7 -46.01 18.07 -70.06
CA CYS A 7 -45.16 17.63 -71.17
C CYS A 7 -45.90 16.73 -72.18
N GLY A 8 -47.19 16.45 -71.96
CA GLY A 8 -48.04 15.62 -72.80
C GLY A 8 -48.00 14.11 -72.50
N ALA A 9 -47.27 13.66 -71.47
CA ALA A 9 -47.24 12.25 -71.08
C ALA A 9 -48.44 11.87 -70.20
N GLU A 10 -49.05 10.72 -70.47
CA GLU A 10 -50.11 10.14 -69.63
C GLU A 10 -49.50 9.63 -68.32
N LEU A 11 -50.02 10.10 -67.18
CA LEU A 11 -49.51 9.75 -65.87
C LEU A 11 -50.28 8.53 -65.31
N PRO A 12 -49.58 7.55 -64.73
CA PRO A 12 -50.22 6.54 -63.89
C PRO A 12 -50.89 7.19 -62.66
N ALA A 13 -51.95 6.57 -62.14
CA ALA A 13 -52.87 7.15 -61.16
C ALA A 13 -52.22 7.71 -59.86
N ASP A 14 -50.99 7.28 -59.51
CA ASP A 14 -50.26 7.75 -58.33
C ASP A 14 -48.83 8.23 -58.60
N ALA A 15 -48.57 8.73 -59.81
CA ALA A 15 -47.26 9.27 -60.16
C ALA A 15 -46.94 10.57 -59.38
N ARG A 16 -46.01 10.50 -58.40
CA ARG A 16 -45.46 11.68 -57.70
C ARG A 16 -44.62 12.56 -58.62
N PHE A 17 -43.96 11.94 -59.60
CA PHE A 17 -43.16 12.62 -60.63
C PHE A 17 -43.53 12.08 -62.01
N CYS A 18 -43.46 12.92 -63.03
CA CYS A 18 -43.65 12.47 -64.41
C CYS A 18 -42.49 11.57 -64.85
N HIS A 19 -42.79 10.37 -65.33
CA HIS A 19 -41.78 9.40 -65.80
C HIS A 19 -41.00 9.88 -67.02
N LYS A 20 -41.53 10.84 -67.80
CA LYS A 20 -40.91 11.30 -69.05
C LYS A 20 -40.08 12.58 -68.88
N CYS A 21 -40.52 13.53 -68.07
CA CYS A 21 -39.82 14.81 -67.87
C CYS A 21 -39.32 15.05 -66.43
N GLY A 22 -39.60 14.14 -65.49
CA GLY A 22 -39.16 14.24 -64.10
C GLY A 22 -39.87 15.31 -63.26
N LYS A 23 -40.86 16.02 -63.82
CA LYS A 23 -41.54 17.11 -63.10
C LYS A 23 -42.40 16.57 -61.94
N PRO A 24 -42.24 17.07 -60.70
CA PRO A 24 -43.12 16.70 -59.59
C PRO A 24 -44.55 17.13 -59.91
N GLN A 25 -45.52 16.23 -59.69
CA GLN A 25 -46.94 16.48 -59.97
C GLN A 25 -47.75 16.76 -58.70
N ARG A 26 -47.19 16.48 -57.51
CA ARG A 26 -47.84 16.74 -56.23
C ARG A 26 -46.89 17.56 -55.35
N GLU A 27 -47.38 18.69 -54.86
CA GLU A 27 -46.76 19.40 -53.74
C GLU A 27 -47.20 18.66 -52.47
N GLU A 28 -46.27 17.98 -51.79
CA GLU A 28 -46.56 17.34 -50.50
C GLU A 28 -47.01 18.43 -49.52
N PRO A 29 -48.16 18.28 -48.82
CA PRO A 29 -48.51 19.23 -47.78
C PRO A 29 -47.45 19.15 -46.68
N THR A 30 -46.67 20.21 -46.51
CA THR A 30 -45.78 20.41 -45.38
C THR A 30 -46.62 20.55 -44.10
N ILE A 31 -47.02 19.41 -43.53
CA ILE A 31 -47.49 19.33 -42.16
C ILE A 31 -46.23 19.40 -41.28
N PHE A 32 -45.75 20.61 -41.03
CA PHE A 32 -44.85 20.86 -39.90
C PHE A 32 -45.71 20.89 -38.64
N GLU A 33 -46.07 19.70 -38.15
CA GLU A 33 -46.53 19.56 -36.78
C GLU A 33 -45.28 19.66 -35.91
N SER A 34 -45.02 20.87 -35.39
CA SER A 34 -43.97 21.09 -34.41
C SER A 34 -44.28 20.18 -33.21
N PRO A 35 -43.44 19.17 -32.91
CA PRO A 35 -43.62 18.42 -31.67
C PRO A 35 -43.50 19.43 -30.53
N ASP A 36 -44.46 19.47 -29.61
CA ASP A 36 -44.33 20.22 -28.37
C ASP A 36 -42.96 19.93 -27.75
N PRO A 37 -42.23 20.96 -27.26
CA PRO A 37 -40.91 20.75 -26.70
C PRO A 37 -41.04 19.82 -25.49
N ILE A 38 -40.63 18.56 -25.68
CA ILE A 38 -40.48 17.59 -24.61
C ILE A 38 -39.57 18.27 -23.57
N PRO A 39 -40.00 18.42 -22.30
CA PRO A 39 -39.16 19.04 -21.30
C PRO A 39 -37.90 18.20 -21.17
N TRP A 40 -36.78 18.73 -21.67
CA TRP A 40 -35.48 18.14 -21.42
C TRP A 40 -35.28 18.29 -19.91
N SER A 41 -35.33 17.20 -19.17
CA SER A 41 -34.66 17.18 -17.87
C SER A 41 -33.31 16.56 -18.18
N PRO A 42 -32.19 17.24 -17.91
CA PRO A 42 -30.91 16.56 -17.91
C PRO A 42 -31.01 15.52 -16.80
N ARG A 43 -31.42 14.30 -17.15
CA ARG A 43 -31.28 13.13 -16.30
C ARG A 43 -29.79 13.04 -16.06
N ALA A 44 -29.36 13.43 -14.87
CA ALA A 44 -27.98 13.29 -14.45
C ALA A 44 -27.60 11.84 -14.72
N ILE A 45 -26.69 11.65 -15.67
CA ILE A 45 -26.05 10.36 -15.84
C ILE A 45 -25.25 10.21 -14.56
N GLU A 46 -25.77 9.42 -13.62
CA GLU A 46 -25.01 8.98 -12.47
C GLU A 46 -23.83 8.18 -13.03
N LEU A 47 -22.71 8.89 -13.25
CA LEU A 47 -21.44 8.25 -13.54
C LEU A 47 -21.24 7.20 -12.44
N PRO A 48 -20.88 5.95 -12.78
CA PRO A 48 -20.51 4.96 -11.79
C PRO A 48 -19.54 5.62 -10.84
N GLN A 49 -19.96 5.78 -9.58
CA GLN A 49 -19.14 6.37 -8.54
C GLN A 49 -17.86 5.54 -8.53
N VAL A 50 -16.75 6.10 -9.01
CA VAL A 50 -15.45 5.43 -8.93
C VAL A 50 -15.18 5.32 -7.45
N THR A 51 -15.45 4.15 -6.87
CA THR A 51 -15.17 3.86 -5.47
C THR A 51 -13.69 4.13 -5.30
N ALA A 52 -13.35 5.26 -4.69
CA ALA A 52 -11.97 5.67 -4.52
C ALA A 52 -11.25 4.51 -3.84
N ILE A 53 -10.24 3.93 -4.52
CA ILE A 53 -9.46 2.84 -3.95
C ILE A 53 -8.95 3.37 -2.62
N PRO A 54 -9.32 2.75 -1.48
CA PRO A 54 -8.95 3.29 -0.18
C PRO A 54 -7.43 3.47 -0.14
N ALA A 55 -7.00 4.69 0.19
CA ALA A 55 -5.60 5.02 0.25
C ALA A 55 -4.92 4.04 1.21
N GLY A 56 -4.02 3.21 0.67
CA GLY A 56 -3.35 2.18 1.45
C GLY A 56 -2.61 2.75 2.66
N PRO A 57 -2.26 1.90 3.64
CA PRO A 57 -1.56 2.34 4.84
C PRO A 57 -0.28 3.09 4.51
N GLY A 58 -0.11 4.26 5.14
CA GLY A 58 1.03 5.15 4.99
C GLY A 58 1.19 6.05 6.21
N PHE A 59 2.32 6.75 6.31
CA PHE A 59 2.64 7.59 7.48
C PHE A 59 1.67 8.76 7.71
N HIS A 60 0.98 9.20 6.67
CA HIS A 60 -0.07 10.23 6.78
C HIS A 60 -1.35 9.72 7.45
N ASN A 61 -1.54 8.39 7.54
CA ASN A 61 -2.70 7.81 8.19
C ASN A 61 -2.41 7.62 9.69
N PRO A 62 -3.07 8.38 10.59
CA PRO A 62 -2.81 8.28 12.02
C PRO A 62 -3.21 6.92 12.59
N ILE A 63 -4.14 6.19 11.96
CA ILE A 63 -4.52 4.84 12.36
C ILE A 63 -3.37 3.87 12.09
N ALA A 64 -2.73 3.97 10.92
CA ALA A 64 -1.58 3.16 10.56
C ALA A 64 -0.40 3.41 11.51
N LEU A 65 -0.12 4.69 11.81
CA LEU A 65 0.97 5.05 12.71
C LEU A 65 0.71 4.57 14.14
N ARG A 66 -0.49 4.76 14.68
CA ARG A 66 -0.85 4.28 16.02
C ARG A 66 -0.82 2.76 16.12
N ALA A 67 -1.28 2.05 15.09
CA ALA A 67 -1.25 0.59 15.05
C ALA A 67 0.19 0.06 14.99
N GLY A 68 1.03 0.63 14.12
CA GLY A 68 2.45 0.28 14.03
C GLY A 68 3.21 0.59 15.31
N LEU A 69 2.97 1.76 15.93
CA LEU A 69 3.61 2.14 17.18
C LEU A 69 3.22 1.21 18.34
N ALA A 70 1.93 0.90 18.48
CA ALA A 70 1.46 -0.02 19.52
C ALA A 70 2.09 -1.41 19.36
N ALA A 71 2.15 -1.92 18.12
CA ALA A 71 2.80 -3.20 17.83
C ALA A 71 4.32 -3.16 18.10
N ALA A 72 4.99 -2.08 17.73
CA ALA A 72 6.43 -1.90 17.96
C ALA A 72 6.77 -1.85 19.45
N CYS A 73 6.00 -1.10 20.24
CA CYS A 73 6.15 -1.05 21.70
C CYS A 73 5.92 -2.43 22.33
N LEU A 74 4.84 -3.12 21.93
CA LEU A 74 4.54 -4.46 22.45
C LEU A 74 5.66 -5.45 22.15
N ALA A 75 6.17 -5.45 20.92
CA ALA A 75 7.28 -6.32 20.51
C ALA A 75 8.56 -6.02 21.29
N THR A 76 8.84 -4.73 21.54
CA THR A 76 10.00 -4.30 22.33
C THR A 76 9.88 -4.80 23.78
N VAL A 77 8.72 -4.63 24.42
CA VAL A 77 8.47 -5.13 25.78
C VAL A 77 8.60 -6.65 25.84
N LEU A 78 8.02 -7.36 24.87
CA LEU A 78 8.12 -8.82 24.81
C LEU A 78 9.57 -9.29 24.63
N ASN A 79 10.37 -8.58 23.85
CA ASN A 79 11.79 -8.89 23.67
C ASN A 79 12.61 -8.67 24.95
N LEU A 80 12.26 -7.67 25.77
CA LEU A 80 12.90 -7.42 27.06
C LEU A 80 12.56 -8.48 28.11
N VAL A 81 11.35 -9.05 28.06
CA VAL A 81 10.89 -10.07 29.02
C VAL A 81 11.28 -11.48 28.58
N ILE A 82 11.26 -11.75 27.26
CA ILE A 82 11.44 -13.09 26.69
C ILE A 82 12.53 -13.06 25.60
N GLN A 83 13.76 -13.33 26.02
CA GLN A 83 14.98 -13.12 25.25
C GLN A 83 15.16 -14.07 24.04
N PHE A 84 14.47 -15.21 23.99
CA PHE A 84 14.66 -16.24 22.95
C PHE A 84 13.71 -16.14 21.75
N GLY A 85 12.80 -15.16 21.72
CA GLY A 85 11.76 -15.09 20.69
C GLY A 85 11.96 -14.00 19.62
N PHE A 86 13.12 -13.34 19.54
CA PHE A 86 13.32 -12.12 18.74
C PHE A 86 12.67 -12.15 17.35
N VAL A 87 12.94 -13.18 16.55
CA VAL A 87 12.37 -13.31 15.20
C VAL A 87 10.86 -13.51 15.22
N ILE A 88 10.36 -14.35 16.14
CA ILE A 88 8.93 -14.63 16.30
C ILE A 88 8.19 -13.35 16.73
N TRP A 89 8.77 -12.59 17.66
CA TRP A 89 8.21 -11.32 18.12
C TRP A 89 8.16 -10.27 17.02
N LEU A 90 9.18 -10.19 16.15
CA LEU A 90 9.20 -9.26 15.01
C LEU A 90 8.15 -9.61 13.95
N VAL A 91 8.04 -10.89 13.58
CA VAL A 91 7.00 -11.35 12.66
C VAL A 91 5.62 -11.13 13.28
N GLY A 92 5.46 -11.45 14.56
CA GLY A 92 4.25 -11.20 15.34
C GLY A 92 3.88 -9.72 15.42
N ALA A 93 4.87 -8.82 15.55
CA ALA A 93 4.66 -7.37 15.56
C ALA A 93 4.08 -6.88 14.22
N GLY A 94 4.67 -7.33 13.12
CA GLY A 94 4.18 -7.03 11.77
C GLY A 94 2.74 -7.51 11.58
N PHE A 95 2.46 -8.76 11.97
CA PHE A 95 1.13 -9.35 11.91
C PHE A 95 0.11 -8.57 12.75
N PHE A 96 0.47 -8.29 14.02
CA PHE A 96 -0.39 -7.60 14.96
C PHE A 96 -0.70 -6.16 14.51
N ALA A 97 0.27 -5.47 13.92
CA ALA A 97 0.05 -4.15 13.33
C ALA A 97 -0.97 -4.20 12.18
N ALA A 98 -0.85 -5.19 11.28
CA ALA A 98 -1.80 -5.39 10.19
C ALA A 98 -3.21 -5.73 10.72
N TYR A 99 -3.31 -6.58 11.74
CA TYR A 99 -4.55 -6.93 12.42
C TYR A 99 -5.22 -5.70 13.06
N LEU A 100 -4.47 -4.91 13.84
CA LEU A 100 -5.02 -3.74 14.53
C LEU A 100 -5.45 -2.66 13.53
N PHE A 101 -4.69 -2.49 12.44
CA PHE A 101 -5.05 -1.56 11.38
C PHE A 101 -6.31 -2.01 10.64
N HIS A 102 -6.43 -3.28 10.26
CA HIS A 102 -7.64 -3.81 9.61
C HIS A 102 -8.87 -3.62 10.50
N ARG A 103 -8.76 -4.00 11.79
CA ARG A 103 -9.86 -3.88 12.76
C ARG A 103 -10.30 -2.43 13.02
N ARG A 104 -9.38 -1.46 12.96
CA ARG A 104 -9.70 -0.03 13.21
C ARG A 104 -10.04 0.77 11.95
N SER A 105 -9.50 0.40 10.80
CA SER A 105 -9.80 1.08 9.53
C SER A 105 -11.08 0.55 8.88
N GLY A 106 -11.46 -0.70 9.16
CA GLY A 106 -12.60 -1.35 8.51
C GLY A 106 -12.39 -1.59 7.00
N GLN A 107 -11.17 -1.37 6.49
CA GLN A 107 -10.85 -1.50 5.08
C GLN A 107 -10.20 -2.86 4.79
N PRO A 108 -10.52 -3.49 3.64
CA PRO A 108 -9.87 -4.73 3.23
C PRO A 108 -8.38 -4.48 3.01
N LEU A 109 -7.54 -5.27 3.67
CA LEU A 109 -6.10 -5.09 3.63
C LEU A 109 -5.49 -5.96 2.53
N THR A 110 -4.95 -5.32 1.49
CA THR A 110 -4.17 -6.05 0.48
C THR A 110 -2.84 -6.53 1.06
N VAL A 111 -2.24 -7.58 0.50
CA VAL A 111 -0.91 -8.09 0.89
C VAL A 111 0.15 -6.97 0.85
N ARG A 112 0.09 -6.10 -0.16
CA ARG A 112 0.96 -4.92 -0.28
C ARG A 112 0.70 -3.89 0.83
N GLY A 113 -0.56 -3.71 1.25
CA GLY A 113 -0.93 -2.89 2.40
C GLY A 113 -0.39 -3.47 3.71
N GLY A 114 -0.50 -4.79 3.90
CA GLY A 114 0.10 -5.51 5.02
C GLY A 114 1.62 -5.37 5.09
N ALA A 115 2.31 -5.54 3.95
CA ALA A 115 3.74 -5.33 3.86
C ALA A 115 4.14 -3.89 4.24
N ARG A 116 3.38 -2.89 3.77
CA ARG A 116 3.59 -1.49 4.16
C ARG A 116 3.39 -1.25 5.66
N MET A 117 2.36 -1.84 6.27
CA MET A 117 2.16 -1.80 7.72
C MET A 117 3.35 -2.43 8.45
N GLY A 118 3.81 -3.59 7.99
CA GLY A 118 4.98 -4.27 8.53
C GLY A 118 6.26 -3.44 8.44
N TRP A 119 6.50 -2.76 7.32
CA TRP A 119 7.62 -1.82 7.18
C TRP A 119 7.52 -0.68 8.20
N ILE A 120 6.37 0.01 8.28
CA ILE A 120 6.16 1.10 9.25
C ILE A 120 6.48 0.62 10.67
N THR A 121 5.97 -0.53 11.07
CA THR A 121 6.26 -1.15 12.37
C THR A 121 7.75 -1.45 12.52
N GLY A 122 8.41 -1.99 11.50
CA GLY A 122 9.85 -2.26 11.52
C GLY A 122 10.72 -1.02 11.73
N ILE A 123 10.41 0.09 11.06
CA ILE A 123 11.11 1.37 11.29
C ILE A 123 10.91 1.81 12.75
N LEU A 124 9.68 1.80 13.24
CA LEU A 124 9.38 2.23 14.61
C LEU A 124 10.07 1.35 15.65
N SER A 125 10.04 0.03 15.48
CA SER A 125 10.75 -0.93 16.34
C SER A 125 12.26 -0.69 16.33
N PHE A 126 12.86 -0.43 15.17
CA PHE A 126 14.27 -0.12 15.06
C PHE A 126 14.63 1.18 15.80
N VAL A 127 13.85 2.25 15.60
CA VAL A 127 14.06 3.53 16.30
C VAL A 127 13.96 3.35 17.81
N ILE A 128 12.89 2.71 18.30
CA ILE A 128 12.68 2.47 19.73
C ILE A 128 13.85 1.67 20.31
N THR A 129 14.25 0.58 19.65
CA THR A 129 15.32 -0.30 20.12
C THR A 129 16.67 0.42 20.11
N THR A 130 16.95 1.23 19.09
CA THR A 130 18.19 2.01 19.00
C THR A 130 18.27 3.06 20.12
N VAL A 131 17.17 3.76 20.39
CA VAL A 131 17.10 4.74 21.49
C VAL A 131 17.31 4.04 22.83
N LEU A 132 16.59 2.95 23.09
CA LEU A 132 16.74 2.19 24.34
C LEU A 132 18.16 1.66 24.52
N PHE A 133 18.75 1.07 23.48
CA PHE A 133 20.12 0.57 23.51
C PHE A 133 21.14 1.69 23.82
N THR A 134 20.98 2.84 23.18
CA THR A 134 21.85 4.00 23.41
C THR A 134 21.72 4.52 24.84
N VAL A 135 20.48 4.62 25.36
CA VAL A 135 20.22 5.02 26.75
C VAL A 135 20.80 4.01 27.74
N SER A 136 20.68 2.72 27.46
CA SER A 136 21.26 1.66 28.30
C SER A 136 22.79 1.74 28.37
N ILE A 137 23.47 2.02 27.27
CA ILE A 137 24.94 2.18 27.26
C ILE A 137 25.35 3.42 28.06
N VAL A 138 24.76 4.58 27.75
CA VAL A 138 25.12 5.84 28.41
C VAL A 138 24.77 5.81 29.91
N GLY A 139 23.68 5.16 30.28
CA GLY A 139 23.22 5.08 31.67
C GLY A 139 23.96 4.06 32.53
N SER A 140 24.58 3.02 31.95
CA SER A 140 25.14 1.91 32.72
C SER A 140 26.58 2.10 33.20
N GLN A 141 27.29 3.17 32.79
CA GLN A 141 28.74 3.36 33.06
C GLN A 141 29.63 2.18 32.59
N VAL A 142 29.04 1.19 31.90
CA VAL A 142 29.73 -0.01 31.43
C VAL A 142 30.59 0.36 30.23
N LYS A 143 31.87 0.00 30.29
CA LYS A 143 32.74 0.08 29.11
C LYS A 143 32.30 -0.97 28.11
N LEU A 144 31.93 -0.54 26.91
CA LEU A 144 31.56 -1.40 25.78
C LEU A 144 32.58 -2.51 25.51
N SER A 145 33.87 -2.23 25.73
CA SER A 145 34.95 -3.20 25.58
C SER A 145 34.84 -4.37 26.55
N GLU A 146 34.43 -4.14 27.80
CA GLU A 146 34.31 -5.19 28.82
C GLU A 146 33.09 -6.08 28.55
N MET A 147 31.95 -5.48 28.19
CA MET A 147 30.74 -6.21 27.80
C MET A 147 30.98 -7.13 26.60
N TYR A 148 31.71 -6.63 25.60
CA TYR A 148 32.03 -7.41 24.40
C TYR A 148 33.02 -8.53 24.69
N GLN A 149 34.03 -8.28 25.52
CA GLN A 149 34.97 -9.31 25.96
C GLN A 149 34.28 -10.41 26.75
N GLU A 150 33.29 -10.08 27.58
CA GLU A 150 32.54 -11.06 28.36
C GLU A 150 31.64 -11.93 27.47
N GLN A 151 30.98 -11.35 26.46
CA GLN A 151 30.24 -12.12 25.46
C GLN A 151 31.14 -13.05 24.64
N LEU A 152 32.33 -12.60 24.25
CA LEU A 152 33.30 -13.42 23.51
C LEU A 152 33.85 -14.56 24.34
N ARG A 153 34.18 -14.33 25.62
CA ARG A 153 34.62 -15.39 26.54
C ARG A 153 33.59 -16.49 26.72
N ASN A 154 32.30 -16.15 26.61
CA ASN A 154 31.21 -17.10 26.69
C ASN A 154 30.91 -17.81 25.36
N MET A 155 31.64 -17.49 24.28
CA MET A 155 31.46 -18.10 22.97
C MET A 155 32.45 -19.26 22.77
N PRO A 156 31.99 -20.48 22.36
CA PRO A 156 32.85 -21.66 22.22
C PRO A 156 33.99 -21.58 21.19
N VAL A 157 34.05 -20.49 20.40
CA VAL A 157 34.96 -20.30 19.25
C VAL A 157 35.98 -19.18 19.54
N ALA A 158 36.15 -18.80 20.81
CA ALA A 158 36.95 -17.65 21.22
C ALA A 158 38.47 -17.77 20.96
N ASP A 159 38.99 -18.97 20.65
CA ASP A 159 40.42 -19.23 20.47
C ASP A 159 40.97 -18.95 19.06
N ASP A 160 40.12 -18.50 18.13
CA ASP A 160 40.54 -18.22 16.76
C ASP A 160 41.33 -16.91 16.65
N ALA A 161 42.50 -16.94 15.99
CA ALA A 161 43.33 -15.76 15.72
C ALA A 161 42.56 -14.60 15.02
N ARG A 162 41.50 -14.94 14.27
CA ARG A 162 40.58 -13.97 13.64
C ARG A 162 39.73 -13.20 14.65
N MET A 163 39.34 -13.81 15.77
CA MET A 163 38.58 -13.13 16.83
C MET A 163 39.48 -12.12 17.55
N ALA A 164 40.75 -12.46 17.80
CA ALA A 164 41.72 -11.54 18.40
C ALA A 164 41.97 -10.31 17.51
N GLU A 165 42.03 -10.49 16.20
CA GLU A 165 42.13 -9.38 15.23
C GLU A 165 40.85 -8.53 15.19
N ALA A 166 39.67 -9.15 15.22
CA ALA A 166 38.39 -8.44 15.29
C ALA A 166 38.25 -7.61 16.58
N VAL A 167 38.71 -8.11 17.72
CA VAL A 167 38.75 -7.37 18.99
C VAL A 167 39.69 -6.17 18.91
N ARG A 168 40.87 -6.31 18.29
CA ARG A 168 41.78 -5.18 18.08
C ARG A 168 41.19 -4.11 17.17
N MET A 169 40.44 -4.49 16.13
CA MET A 169 39.69 -3.52 15.32
C MET A 169 38.67 -2.75 16.17
N LEU A 170 38.00 -3.41 17.10
CA LEU A 170 37.05 -2.79 18.04
C LEU A 170 37.71 -1.89 19.09
N GLU A 171 39.03 -1.90 19.26
CA GLU A 171 39.73 -0.95 20.13
C GLU A 171 40.03 0.37 19.41
N THR A 172 40.06 0.35 18.07
CA THR A 172 40.29 1.56 17.27
C THR A 172 39.01 2.38 17.10
N PRO A 173 39.06 3.73 17.15
CA PRO A 173 37.87 4.57 17.00
C PRO A 173 37.20 4.40 15.62
N GLY A 174 38.01 4.18 14.57
CA GLY A 174 37.49 3.90 13.22
C GLY A 174 36.81 2.53 13.11
N GLY A 175 37.39 1.48 13.72
CA GLY A 175 36.81 0.14 13.70
C GLY A 175 35.53 0.04 14.53
N GLN A 176 35.45 0.74 15.68
CA GLN A 176 34.21 0.85 16.46
C GLN A 176 33.08 1.48 15.65
N ALA A 177 33.35 2.61 14.99
CA ALA A 177 32.36 3.30 14.17
C ALA A 177 31.84 2.40 13.03
N LEU A 178 32.75 1.71 12.33
CA LEU A 178 32.37 0.77 11.26
C LEU A 178 31.55 -0.41 11.80
N PHE A 179 31.93 -0.96 12.96
CA PHE A 179 31.21 -2.06 13.59
C PHE A 179 29.79 -1.66 13.97
N PHE A 180 29.60 -0.53 14.65
CA PHE A 180 28.27 -0.05 15.02
C PHE A 180 27.41 0.27 13.81
N PHE A 181 27.99 0.95 12.81
CA PHE A 181 27.28 1.25 11.58
C PHE A 181 26.80 -0.02 10.87
N THR A 182 27.70 -1.00 10.70
CA THR A 182 27.39 -2.27 10.05
C THR A 182 26.36 -3.08 10.86
N SER A 183 26.51 -3.11 12.18
CA SER A 183 25.60 -3.82 13.08
C SER A 183 24.20 -3.21 13.10
N PHE A 184 24.09 -1.87 13.16
CA PHE A 184 22.79 -1.19 13.09
C PHE A 184 22.13 -1.34 11.72
N LEU A 185 22.91 -1.30 10.63
CA LEU A 185 22.39 -1.54 9.29
C LEU A 185 21.85 -2.97 9.13
N PHE A 186 22.59 -3.96 9.65
CA PHE A 186 22.15 -5.35 9.66
C PHE A 186 20.89 -5.55 10.52
N LEU A 187 20.86 -4.96 11.72
CA LEU A 187 19.71 -4.99 12.61
C LEU A 187 18.48 -4.34 11.97
N PHE A 188 18.65 -3.17 11.34
CA PHE A 188 17.59 -2.49 10.60
C PHE A 188 17.02 -3.39 9.50
N ALA A 189 17.89 -4.02 8.71
CA ALA A 189 17.46 -4.93 7.65
C ALA A 189 16.66 -6.11 8.19
N ILE A 190 17.14 -6.77 9.25
CA ILE A 190 16.43 -7.90 9.88
C ILE A 190 15.07 -7.43 10.41
N VAL A 191 15.05 -6.41 11.26
CA VAL A 191 13.82 -5.91 11.89
C VAL A 191 12.78 -5.52 10.84
N THR A 192 13.19 -4.78 9.81
CA THR A 192 12.28 -4.36 8.75
C THR A 192 11.79 -5.51 7.89
N VAL A 193 12.66 -6.44 7.48
CA VAL A 193 12.28 -7.59 6.65
C VAL A 193 11.31 -8.51 7.39
N PHE A 194 11.59 -8.87 8.64
CA PHE A 194 10.73 -9.77 9.41
C PHE A 194 9.37 -9.11 9.76
N CYS A 195 9.36 -7.83 10.15
CA CYS A 195 8.10 -7.11 10.35
C CYS A 195 7.31 -6.98 9.04
N THR A 196 7.97 -6.72 7.91
CA THR A 196 7.33 -6.66 6.59
C THR A 196 6.70 -8.00 6.20
N ALA A 197 7.44 -9.10 6.40
CA ALA A 197 6.95 -10.45 6.18
C ALA A 197 5.74 -10.76 7.08
N GLY A 198 5.83 -10.43 8.37
CA GLY A 198 4.73 -10.57 9.32
C GLY A 198 3.48 -9.79 8.94
N GLY A 199 3.64 -8.55 8.49
CA GLY A 199 2.53 -7.71 8.03
C GLY A 199 1.89 -8.23 6.74
N ALA A 200 2.68 -8.71 5.79
CA ALA A 200 2.18 -9.35 4.57
C ALA A 200 1.41 -10.64 4.87
N LEU A 201 1.94 -11.47 5.78
CA LEU A 201 1.26 -12.68 6.27
C LEU A 201 -0.06 -12.32 6.97
N GLY A 202 -0.06 -11.30 7.83
CA GLY A 202 -1.26 -10.82 8.51
C GLY A 202 -2.36 -10.38 7.55
N ALA A 203 -2.01 -9.60 6.52
CA ALA A 203 -2.97 -9.21 5.49
C ALA A 203 -3.52 -10.41 4.71
N LYS A 204 -2.68 -11.40 4.38
CA LYS A 204 -3.12 -12.59 3.64
C LYS A 204 -4.09 -13.45 4.46
N VAL A 205 -3.85 -13.58 5.76
CA VAL A 205 -4.75 -14.32 6.66
C VAL A 205 -6.09 -13.57 6.77
N LEU A 206 -6.05 -12.27 7.01
CA LEU A 206 -7.23 -11.41 7.16
C LEU A 206 -8.06 -11.25 5.89
N GLN A 207 -7.46 -11.44 4.72
CA GLN A 207 -8.20 -11.40 3.45
C GLN A 207 -9.09 -12.64 3.23
N LYS A 208 -8.84 -13.73 3.97
CA LYS A 208 -9.59 -14.98 3.84
C LYS A 208 -10.85 -15.01 4.72
N ASP A 209 -10.93 -14.14 5.72
CA ASP A 209 -12.08 -13.95 6.62
C ASP A 209 -13.08 -12.94 6.05
#